data_AF-A0AAW0IM89-F1
#
_entry.id   AF-A0AAW0IM89-F1
#
_cell.length_a   1.000
_cell.length_b   1.000
_cell.length_c   1.000
_cell.angle_alpha   90.00
_cell.angle_beta   90.00
_cell.angle_gamma   90.00
#
_symmetry.space_group_name_H-M   'P 1'
#
loop_
_entity.id
_entity.type
_entity.pdbx_description
1 polymer ?
#
loop_
_entity_poly.entity_id
_entity_poly.type
_entity_poly.pdbx_seq_one_letter_code
_entity_poly.pdbx_strand_id
1 'polypeptide(L)'
;MQRTAIVWKVPRLVGLIVLGIHLWTIDKEFIDITKDLHYFVASVEFAVSQFNDNNPEENTYRLLEVGRAQKKTWIMIFLMDLEMGRTICKKHDENMDNCPLLQGSGEKKTLKTAMLWKAVLLVGLIVIGIRDCSFRFVEINKNNEDFRISVEYVVFHFNENQDDNFAYKFLRVRRSQSQRDTLLFLIDLEMGRTICRKFDEDIDNCPLQEGQGEKKVRCTYILETLPWITQFTIMNSTCAKI
;
A
#
# COMPACT_ATOMS: atom_id res chain seq x y z
N MET A 1 -66.26 -16.15 -6.18
CA MET A 1 -65.30 -17.23 -6.52
C MET A 1 -64.77 -16.88 -7.91
N GLN A 2 -63.50 -16.66 -8.22
CA GLN A 2 -62.25 -17.25 -7.74
C GLN A 2 -61.13 -16.27 -8.15
N ARG A 3 -60.29 -15.81 -7.23
CA ARG A 3 -59.05 -15.09 -7.56
C ARG A 3 -57.88 -15.99 -7.19
N THR A 4 -57.28 -16.62 -8.19
CA THR A 4 -56.01 -17.34 -8.07
C THR A 4 -54.89 -16.33 -7.84
N ALA A 5 -54.34 -16.30 -6.63
CA ALA A 5 -53.10 -15.59 -6.37
C ALA A 5 -51.93 -16.44 -6.88
N ILE A 6 -51.30 -16.00 -7.97
CA ILE A 6 -49.99 -16.50 -8.39
C ILE A 6 -48.99 -16.02 -7.34
N VAL A 7 -48.63 -16.92 -6.40
CA VAL A 7 -47.52 -16.68 -5.48
C VAL A 7 -46.24 -16.72 -6.30
N TRP A 8 -45.68 -15.54 -6.60
CA TRP A 8 -44.35 -15.40 -7.19
C TRP A 8 -43.33 -16.07 -6.24
N LYS A 9 -42.90 -17.30 -6.55
CA LYS A 9 -41.79 -18.03 -5.88
C LYS A 9 -40.40 -17.46 -6.22
N VAL A 10 -40.34 -16.19 -6.62
CA VAL A 10 -39.10 -15.55 -7.07
C VAL A 10 -38.24 -14.93 -5.95
N PRO A 11 -38.73 -14.62 -4.72
CA PRO A 11 -37.87 -14.00 -3.69
C PRO A 11 -36.76 -14.94 -3.19
N ARG A 12 -37.02 -16.25 -3.11
CA ARG A 12 -36.05 -17.22 -2.59
C ARG A 12 -34.93 -17.51 -3.58
N LEU A 13 -35.22 -17.57 -4.87
CA LEU A 13 -34.19 -17.78 -5.90
C LEU A 13 -33.28 -16.56 -6.03
N VAL A 14 -33.84 -15.35 -6.01
CA VAL A 14 -33.06 -14.10 -6.04
C VAL A 14 -32.20 -13.98 -4.78
N GLY A 15 -32.73 -14.34 -3.61
CA GLY A 15 -31.96 -14.40 -2.35
C GLY A 15 -30.79 -15.38 -2.39
N LEU A 16 -30.98 -16.58 -2.95
CA LEU A 16 -29.91 -17.57 -3.13
C LEU A 16 -28.87 -17.16 -4.17
N ILE A 17 -29.30 -16.48 -5.24
CA ILE A 17 -28.41 -15.92 -6.26
C ILE A 17 -27.57 -14.79 -5.67
N VAL A 18 -28.15 -13.90 -4.86
CA VAL A 18 -27.41 -12.82 -4.17
C VAL A 18 -26.47 -13.38 -3.11
N LEU A 19 -26.88 -14.40 -2.34
CA LEU A 19 -26.01 -15.09 -1.38
C LEU A 19 -24.86 -15.82 -2.09
N GLY A 20 -25.15 -16.46 -3.22
CA GLY A 20 -24.16 -17.15 -4.06
C GLY A 20 -23.16 -16.18 -4.69
N ILE A 21 -23.62 -15.04 -5.20
CA ILE A 21 -22.75 -13.98 -5.74
C ILE A 21 -21.91 -13.35 -4.62
N HIS A 22 -22.47 -13.16 -3.41
CA HIS A 22 -21.70 -12.64 -2.28
C HIS A 22 -20.64 -13.61 -1.77
N LEU A 23 -20.96 -14.90 -1.67
CA LEU A 23 -19.98 -15.95 -1.38
C LEU A 23 -18.87 -15.98 -2.45
N TRP A 24 -19.23 -15.84 -3.73
CA TRP A 24 -18.28 -15.80 -4.85
C TRP A 24 -17.39 -14.54 -4.85
N THR A 25 -17.89 -13.38 -4.40
CA THR A 25 -17.07 -12.16 -4.27
C THR A 25 -16.11 -12.17 -3.08
N ILE A 26 -16.33 -13.05 -2.08
CA ILE A 26 -15.42 -13.20 -0.93
C ILE A 26 -14.26 -14.16 -1.28
N ASP A 27 -14.45 -15.03 -2.27
CA ASP A 27 -13.42 -15.87 -2.91
C ASP A 27 -12.53 -15.08 -3.89
N LYS A 28 -12.07 -13.88 -3.51
CA LYS A 28 -11.03 -13.20 -4.28
C LYS A 28 -9.67 -13.80 -3.97
N GLU A 29 -9.26 -14.67 -4.89
CA GLU A 29 -7.97 -15.32 -5.09
C GLU A 29 -6.80 -14.57 -4.45
N PHE A 30 -6.17 -15.23 -3.49
CA PHE A 30 -4.82 -14.91 -3.10
C PHE A 30 -3.90 -15.09 -4.30
N ILE A 31 -3.20 -14.04 -4.71
CA ILE A 31 -2.22 -14.11 -5.78
C ILE A 31 -0.85 -14.41 -5.18
N ASP A 32 -0.08 -15.27 -5.84
CA ASP A 32 1.31 -15.50 -5.47
C ASP A 32 2.11 -14.22 -5.72
N ILE A 33 2.94 -13.87 -4.74
CA ILE A 33 3.82 -12.71 -4.79
C ILE A 33 5.27 -13.16 -4.61
N THR A 34 6.20 -12.35 -5.11
CA THR A 34 7.62 -12.62 -4.93
C THR A 34 8.02 -12.45 -3.46
N LYS A 35 8.86 -13.36 -2.96
CA LYS A 35 9.25 -13.45 -1.53
C LYS A 35 10.22 -12.35 -1.10
N ASP A 36 10.91 -11.71 -2.05
CA ASP A 36 11.86 -10.61 -1.87
C ASP A 36 11.20 -9.23 -1.78
N LEU A 37 9.87 -9.18 -1.98
CA LEU A 37 9.11 -7.97 -1.99
C LEU A 37 9.13 -7.31 -0.60
N HIS A 38 9.68 -6.10 -0.51
CA HIS A 38 10.02 -5.45 0.76
C HIS A 38 8.90 -5.44 1.81
N TYR A 39 7.66 -5.16 1.41
CA TYR A 39 6.52 -5.17 2.33
C TYR A 39 6.16 -6.56 2.86
N PHE A 40 6.41 -7.59 2.07
CA PHE A 40 6.18 -8.97 2.46
C PHE A 40 7.27 -9.40 3.44
N VAL A 41 8.53 -9.05 3.16
CA VAL A 41 9.67 -9.25 4.08
C VAL A 41 9.40 -8.59 5.44
N ALA A 42 9.01 -7.32 5.46
CA ALA A 42 8.66 -6.62 6.70
C ALA A 42 7.48 -7.27 7.45
N SER A 43 6.48 -7.77 6.72
CA SER A 43 5.35 -8.50 7.33
C SER A 43 5.78 -9.85 7.93
N VAL A 44 6.73 -10.53 7.30
CA VAL A 44 7.33 -11.77 7.82
C VAL A 44 8.12 -11.49 9.09
N GLU A 45 8.95 -10.45 9.10
CA GLU A 45 9.71 -10.02 10.29
C GLU A 45 8.78 -9.70 11.47
N PHE A 46 7.71 -8.94 11.21
CA PHE A 46 6.69 -8.64 12.21
C PHE A 46 6.02 -9.91 12.74
N ALA A 47 5.63 -10.84 11.86
CA ALA A 47 5.00 -12.10 12.26
C ALA A 47 5.93 -12.97 13.13
N VAL A 48 7.22 -13.03 12.79
CA VAL A 48 8.23 -13.74 13.59
C VAL A 48 8.43 -13.09 14.96
N SER A 49 8.51 -11.76 15.01
CA SER A 49 8.60 -11.02 16.28
C SER A 49 7.38 -11.30 17.16
N GLN A 50 6.18 -11.15 16.60
CA GLN A 50 4.94 -11.37 17.33
C GLN A 50 4.78 -12.83 17.79
N PHE A 51 5.24 -13.80 16.99
CA PHE A 51 5.30 -15.19 17.41
C PHE A 51 6.23 -15.37 18.61
N ASN A 52 7.43 -14.79 18.56
CA ASN A 52 8.39 -14.86 19.66
C ASN A 52 7.82 -14.21 20.94
N ASP A 53 7.18 -13.05 20.84
CA ASP A 53 6.60 -12.37 22.01
C ASP A 53 5.48 -13.20 22.66
N ASN A 54 4.61 -13.81 21.86
CA ASN A 54 3.43 -14.54 22.36
C ASN A 54 3.69 -16.01 22.70
N ASN A 55 4.77 -16.61 22.20
CA ASN A 55 5.11 -17.99 22.49
C ASN A 55 5.48 -18.10 23.99
N PRO A 56 5.03 -19.11 24.75
CA PRO A 56 5.39 -19.23 26.16
C PRO A 56 6.83 -19.71 26.41
N GLU A 57 7.53 -20.21 25.39
CA GLU A 57 8.89 -20.74 25.55
C GLU A 57 9.93 -19.65 25.82
N GLU A 58 10.99 -20.00 26.54
CA GLU A 58 12.08 -19.08 26.90
C GLU A 58 12.98 -18.73 25.69
N ASN A 59 13.15 -19.68 24.78
CA ASN A 59 14.00 -19.52 23.59
C ASN A 59 13.28 -18.75 22.48
N THR A 60 14.06 -18.00 21.69
CA THR A 60 13.56 -17.36 20.47
C THR A 60 13.54 -18.34 19.30
N TYR A 61 12.73 -18.03 18.30
CA TYR A 61 12.66 -18.73 17.02
C TYR A 61 13.13 -17.81 15.90
N ARG A 62 13.85 -18.38 14.93
CA ARG A 62 14.33 -17.70 13.74
C ARG A 62 13.68 -18.30 12.50
N LEU A 63 13.34 -17.45 11.53
CA LEU A 63 12.85 -17.89 10.22
C LEU A 63 13.91 -18.73 9.50
N LEU A 64 13.51 -19.91 9.02
CA LEU A 64 14.32 -20.79 8.17
C LEU A 64 13.92 -20.61 6.70
N GLU A 65 12.63 -20.70 6.43
CA GLU A 65 12.08 -20.64 5.08
C GLU A 65 10.68 -20.03 5.09
N VAL A 66 10.38 -19.28 4.03
CA VAL A 66 9.00 -18.90 3.71
C VAL A 66 8.49 -19.92 2.70
N GLY A 67 7.48 -20.72 3.08
CA GLY A 67 6.82 -21.65 2.18
C GLY A 67 5.94 -20.90 1.17
N ARG A 68 4.81 -20.39 1.66
CA ARG A 68 3.80 -19.67 0.87
C ARG A 68 3.97 -18.16 1.02
N ALA A 69 3.85 -17.44 -0.09
CA ALA A 69 3.86 -15.98 -0.13
C ALA A 69 2.73 -15.49 -1.03
N GLN A 70 1.60 -15.20 -0.42
CA GLN A 70 0.40 -14.80 -1.13
C GLN A 70 -0.12 -13.47 -0.59
N LYS A 71 -0.67 -12.65 -1.49
CA LYS A 71 -1.32 -11.38 -1.15
C LYS A 71 -2.71 -11.33 -1.74
N LYS A 72 -3.62 -10.68 -1.05
CA LYS A 72 -4.91 -10.34 -1.65
C LYS A 72 -4.78 -9.12 -2.56
N THR A 73 -5.23 -9.23 -3.80
CA THR A 73 -4.97 -8.25 -4.89
C THR A 73 -5.24 -6.78 -4.54
N TRP A 74 -6.18 -6.49 -3.63
CA TRP A 74 -6.63 -5.12 -3.32
C TRP A 74 -6.33 -4.65 -1.91
N ILE A 75 -5.79 -5.51 -1.05
CA ILE A 75 -5.54 -5.18 0.35
C ILE A 75 -4.18 -5.73 0.77
N MET A 76 -3.51 -5.07 1.71
CA MET A 76 -2.22 -5.51 2.27
C MET A 76 -2.38 -6.68 3.27
N ILE A 77 -3.26 -7.63 2.95
CA ILE A 77 -3.41 -8.87 3.71
C ILE A 77 -2.57 -9.94 3.03
N PHE A 78 -1.65 -10.50 3.82
CA PHE A 78 -0.78 -11.59 3.41
C PHE A 78 -1.25 -12.92 3.97
N LEU A 79 -1.12 -13.95 3.15
CA LEU A 79 -1.21 -15.34 3.57
C LEU A 79 0.18 -15.94 3.41
N MET A 80 0.78 -16.33 4.53
CA MET A 80 2.15 -16.83 4.58
C MET A 80 2.26 -18.08 5.46
N ASP A 81 3.06 -19.02 4.99
CA ASP A 81 3.46 -20.20 5.74
C ASP A 81 4.94 -20.05 6.07
N LEU A 82 5.29 -19.92 7.36
CA LEU A 82 6.66 -19.70 7.82
C LEU A 82 7.19 -20.94 8.53
N GLU A 83 8.34 -21.44 8.09
CA GLU A 83 9.10 -22.45 8.82
C GLU A 83 10.12 -21.75 9.71
N MET A 84 10.06 -22.03 11.01
CA MET A 84 10.94 -21.44 12.01
C MET A 84 11.69 -22.51 12.78
N GLY A 85 12.94 -22.21 13.10
CA GLY A 85 13.82 -23.04 13.90
C GLY A 85 14.08 -22.41 15.26
N ARG A 86 14.07 -23.24 16.30
CA ARG A 86 14.45 -22.82 17.65
C ARG A 86 15.91 -22.37 17.69
N THR A 87 16.17 -21.26 18.35
CA THR A 87 17.52 -20.76 18.61
C THR A 87 18.00 -21.14 20.01
N ILE A 88 19.29 -20.91 20.30
CA ILE A 88 19.82 -21.07 21.66
C ILE A 88 19.58 -19.85 22.57
N CYS A 89 19.17 -18.71 22.01
CA CYS A 89 19.07 -17.47 22.76
C CYS A 89 17.73 -17.32 23.45
N LYS A 90 17.72 -16.62 24.57
CA LYS A 90 16.52 -16.31 25.34
C LYS A 90 15.97 -14.95 24.90
N LYS A 91 14.67 -14.74 25.09
CA LYS A 91 13.94 -13.53 24.63
C LYS A 91 14.42 -12.20 25.20
N HIS A 92 15.22 -12.22 26.26
CA HIS A 92 15.69 -11.01 26.96
C HIS A 92 17.22 -10.94 27.06
N ASP A 93 17.95 -11.69 26.22
CA ASP A 93 19.41 -11.59 26.14
C ASP A 93 19.81 -10.40 25.27
N GLU A 94 20.78 -9.60 25.73
CA GLU A 94 21.19 -8.30 25.14
C GLU A 94 21.88 -8.39 23.76
N ASN A 95 22.02 -9.58 23.17
CA ASN A 95 22.77 -9.79 21.92
C ASN A 95 21.97 -10.64 20.91
N MET A 96 20.86 -10.08 20.43
CA MET A 96 19.94 -10.76 19.50
C MET A 96 20.41 -10.80 18.04
N ASP A 97 21.37 -9.95 17.65
CA ASP A 97 21.69 -9.71 16.23
C ASP A 97 22.39 -10.90 15.54
N ASN A 98 22.98 -11.83 16.31
CA ASN A 98 23.68 -13.00 15.78
C ASN A 98 23.40 -14.29 16.58
N CYS A 99 22.12 -14.60 16.81
CA CYS A 99 21.76 -15.83 17.51
C CYS A 99 21.85 -17.09 16.61
N PRO A 100 22.64 -18.12 16.98
CA PRO A 100 22.71 -19.35 16.21
C PRO A 100 21.50 -20.27 16.46
N LEU A 101 21.18 -21.08 15.45
CA LEU A 101 20.16 -22.12 15.55
C LEU A 101 20.63 -23.23 16.51
N LEU A 102 19.70 -23.82 17.26
CA LEU A 102 20.00 -24.97 18.12
C LEU A 102 20.40 -26.17 17.24
N GLN A 103 21.63 -26.70 17.42
CA GLN A 103 22.17 -27.77 16.60
C GLN A 103 21.81 -29.16 17.18
N GLY A 104 21.03 -29.94 16.42
CA GLY A 104 20.51 -31.27 16.78
C GLY A 104 19.02 -31.24 17.17
N SER A 105 18.23 -32.22 16.70
CA SER A 105 16.75 -32.40 16.91
C SER A 105 15.96 -31.11 17.21
N GLY A 106 16.29 -30.01 16.54
CA GLY A 106 15.69 -28.71 16.80
C GLY A 106 14.24 -28.77 16.40
N GLU A 107 13.34 -28.47 17.33
CA GLU A 107 11.90 -28.47 17.08
C GLU A 107 11.59 -27.40 16.03
N LYS A 108 11.26 -27.85 14.81
CA LYS A 108 10.78 -26.96 13.74
C LYS A 108 9.32 -26.63 14.01
N LYS A 109 8.98 -25.34 13.94
CA LYS A 109 7.59 -24.89 14.04
C LYS A 109 7.15 -24.25 12.74
N THR A 110 5.99 -24.69 12.27
CA THR A 110 5.33 -24.08 11.12
C THR A 110 4.28 -23.11 11.64
N LEU A 111 4.49 -21.82 11.39
CA LEU A 111 3.48 -20.81 11.61
C LEU A 111 2.68 -20.62 10.33
N LYS A 112 1.44 -21.09 10.35
CA LYS A 112 0.46 -20.82 9.28
C LYS A 112 -0.34 -19.60 9.69
N THR A 113 0.07 -18.43 9.23
CA THR A 113 -0.63 -17.20 9.52
C THR A 113 -1.71 -17.02 8.46
N ALA A 114 -2.86 -17.64 8.65
CA ALA A 114 -4.09 -17.04 8.17
C ALA A 114 -4.53 -16.09 9.28
N MET A 115 -4.62 -14.78 9.01
CA MET A 115 -5.39 -13.89 9.88
C MET A 115 -6.86 -14.30 9.80
N LEU A 116 -7.22 -15.41 10.44
CA LEU A 116 -8.60 -15.75 10.76
C LEU A 116 -8.98 -14.80 11.89
N TRP A 117 -9.45 -13.64 11.45
CA TRP A 117 -10.24 -12.70 12.21
C TRP A 117 -11.10 -13.48 13.20
N LYS A 118 -10.96 -13.23 14.51
CA LYS A 118 -11.98 -13.59 15.50
C LYS A 118 -13.25 -12.74 15.23
N ALA A 119 -13.86 -12.91 14.06
CA ALA A 119 -14.95 -12.08 13.54
C ALA A 119 -16.21 -12.91 13.25
N VAL A 120 -16.46 -13.95 14.04
CA VAL A 120 -17.73 -14.69 13.94
C VAL A 120 -18.85 -13.99 14.72
N LEU A 121 -18.55 -13.03 15.60
CA LEU A 121 -19.56 -12.35 16.43
C LEU A 121 -19.95 -10.92 16.00
N LEU A 122 -19.37 -10.38 14.92
CA LEU A 122 -19.73 -9.05 14.39
C LEU A 122 -20.49 -9.11 13.05
N VAL A 123 -20.96 -10.30 12.63
CA VAL A 123 -21.68 -10.48 11.35
C VAL A 123 -22.96 -9.62 11.28
N GLY A 124 -23.53 -9.23 12.42
CA GLY A 124 -24.71 -8.35 12.49
C GLY A 124 -24.48 -6.87 12.18
N LEU A 125 -23.25 -6.34 12.32
CA LEU A 125 -22.93 -4.92 12.09
C LEU A 125 -22.31 -4.65 10.71
N ILE A 126 -21.92 -5.70 9.98
CA ILE A 126 -21.21 -5.60 8.69
C ILE A 126 -22.16 -5.32 7.51
N VAL A 127 -23.47 -5.30 7.73
CA VAL A 127 -24.51 -5.02 6.71
C VAL A 127 -24.39 -3.61 6.08
N ILE A 128 -23.58 -2.70 6.62
CA ILE A 128 -23.40 -1.34 6.06
C ILE A 128 -21.96 -1.09 5.55
N GLY A 129 -20.95 -1.83 5.99
CA GLY A 129 -19.54 -1.44 5.83
C GLY A 129 -18.81 -1.93 4.57
N ILE A 130 -19.33 -2.91 3.82
CA ILE A 130 -18.62 -3.50 2.65
C ILE A 130 -18.94 -2.76 1.34
N ARG A 131 -19.75 -1.71 1.37
CA ARG A 131 -19.89 -0.85 0.19
C ARG A 131 -18.71 0.11 0.14
N ASP A 132 -17.85 -0.14 -0.84
CA ASP A 132 -17.11 0.88 -1.60
C ASP A 132 -15.57 0.88 -1.40
N CYS A 133 -14.92 -0.27 -1.72
CA CYS A 133 -13.59 -0.23 -2.38
C CYS A 133 -13.77 0.35 -3.78
N SER A 134 -14.07 1.65 -3.83
CA SER A 134 -14.18 2.39 -5.08
C SER A 134 -12.77 2.61 -5.62
N PHE A 135 -12.51 2.19 -6.85
CA PHE A 135 -11.35 2.65 -7.65
C PHE A 135 -11.38 4.15 -7.95
N ARG A 136 -12.33 4.89 -7.36
CA ARG A 136 -12.53 6.30 -7.59
C ARG A 136 -11.48 7.08 -6.81
N PHE A 137 -10.81 7.96 -7.54
CA PHE A 137 -10.07 9.05 -6.95
C PHE A 137 -11.05 9.98 -6.23
N VAL A 138 -10.81 10.20 -4.95
CA VAL A 138 -11.54 11.15 -4.11
C VAL A 138 -10.65 12.35 -3.84
N GLU A 139 -11.25 13.53 -3.76
CA GLU A 139 -10.50 14.72 -3.38
C GLU A 139 -9.99 14.59 -1.95
N ILE A 140 -8.73 14.98 -1.76
CA ILE A 140 -8.07 15.01 -0.47
C ILE A 140 -7.57 16.41 -0.17
N ASN A 141 -7.34 16.66 1.11
CA ASN A 141 -6.74 17.90 1.56
C ASN A 141 -5.31 18.03 1.00
N LYS A 142 -5.00 19.18 0.39
CA LYS A 142 -3.66 19.49 -0.14
C LYS A 142 -2.57 19.51 0.93
N ASN A 143 -2.95 19.67 2.18
CA ASN A 143 -2.04 19.65 3.34
C ASN A 143 -1.84 18.25 3.93
N ASN A 144 -2.44 17.20 3.35
CA ASN A 144 -2.13 15.83 3.74
C ASN A 144 -0.62 15.58 3.57
N GLU A 145 0.00 15.01 4.59
CA GLU A 145 1.46 14.86 4.68
C GLU A 145 2.01 14.01 3.53
N ASP A 146 1.45 12.81 3.33
CA ASP A 146 1.84 11.91 2.25
C ASP A 146 1.70 12.59 0.88
N PHE A 147 0.58 13.29 0.66
CA PHE A 147 0.34 14.02 -0.58
C PHE A 147 1.35 15.16 -0.80
N ARG A 148 1.73 15.89 0.25
CA ARG A 148 2.75 16.96 0.16
C ARG A 148 4.11 16.39 -0.22
N ILE A 149 4.52 15.32 0.45
CA ILE A 149 5.76 14.61 0.14
C ILE A 149 5.74 14.12 -1.31
N SER A 150 4.60 13.57 -1.76
CA SER A 150 4.42 13.18 -3.16
C SER A 150 4.56 14.35 -4.15
N VAL A 151 4.06 15.55 -3.80
CA VAL A 151 4.21 16.77 -4.62
C VAL A 151 5.67 17.18 -4.73
N GLU A 152 6.41 17.17 -3.63
CA GLU A 152 7.85 17.47 -3.62
C GLU A 152 8.63 16.49 -4.50
N TYR A 153 8.33 15.19 -4.38
CA TYR A 153 8.93 14.15 -5.21
C TYR A 153 8.67 14.36 -6.71
N VAL A 154 7.43 14.66 -7.13
CA VAL A 154 7.14 14.84 -8.57
C VAL A 154 7.82 16.07 -9.15
N VAL A 155 8.01 17.13 -8.37
CA VAL A 155 8.77 18.32 -8.79
C VAL A 155 10.26 17.99 -8.96
N PHE A 156 10.83 17.26 -8.01
CA PHE A 156 12.20 16.74 -8.11
C PHE A 156 12.36 15.85 -9.35
N HIS A 157 11.49 14.84 -9.49
CA HIS A 157 11.51 13.92 -10.63
C HIS A 157 11.36 14.67 -11.97
N PHE A 158 10.49 15.69 -12.05
CA PHE A 158 10.36 16.50 -13.24
C PHE A 158 11.69 17.19 -13.59
N ASN A 159 12.33 17.86 -12.64
CA ASN A 159 13.60 18.55 -12.87
C ASN A 159 14.70 17.60 -13.35
N GLU A 160 14.85 16.43 -12.73
CA GLU A 160 15.86 15.44 -13.15
C GLU A 160 15.67 14.97 -14.60
N ASN A 161 14.42 14.81 -15.03
CA ASN A 161 14.08 14.22 -16.33
C ASN A 161 13.78 15.22 -17.45
N GLN A 162 13.71 16.52 -17.16
CA GLN A 162 13.55 17.54 -18.20
C GLN A 162 14.87 17.84 -18.91
N ASP A 163 14.84 18.23 -20.19
CA ASP A 163 16.06 18.63 -20.91
C ASP A 163 16.48 20.10 -20.66
N ASP A 164 15.61 20.93 -20.06
CA ASP A 164 15.92 22.34 -19.79
C ASP A 164 17.04 22.46 -18.74
N ASN A 165 18.00 23.37 -18.91
CA ASN A 165 19.09 23.54 -17.93
C ASN A 165 18.67 24.28 -16.66
N PHE A 166 17.51 24.94 -16.71
CA PHE A 166 16.97 25.72 -15.61
C PHE A 166 16.04 24.88 -14.75
N ALA A 167 16.06 25.14 -13.45
CA ALA A 167 15.16 24.49 -12.52
C ALA A 167 13.72 25.00 -12.70
N TYR A 168 12.75 24.12 -12.51
CA TYR A 168 11.34 24.43 -12.43
C TYR A 168 10.91 24.32 -10.97
N LYS A 169 10.16 25.31 -10.50
CA LYS A 169 9.60 25.33 -9.17
C LYS A 169 8.10 25.09 -9.18
N PHE A 170 7.61 24.53 -8.08
CA PHE A 170 6.19 24.39 -7.82
C PHE A 170 5.49 25.76 -7.78
N LEU A 171 4.31 25.87 -8.43
CA LEU A 171 3.46 27.05 -8.36
C LEU A 171 2.19 26.79 -7.56
N ARG A 172 1.42 25.76 -7.95
CA ARG A 172 0.18 25.38 -7.27
C ARG A 172 -0.30 23.99 -7.65
N VAL A 173 -1.05 23.37 -6.75
CA VAL A 173 -1.85 22.17 -7.04
C VAL A 173 -3.25 22.58 -7.52
N ARG A 174 -3.64 22.06 -8.69
CA ARG A 174 -4.99 22.15 -9.25
C ARG A 174 -5.90 21.07 -8.69
N ARG A 175 -5.48 19.80 -8.73
CA ARG A 175 -6.23 18.66 -8.19
C ARG A 175 -5.34 17.83 -7.27
N SER A 176 -5.88 17.53 -6.10
CA SER A 176 -5.30 16.67 -5.08
C SER A 176 -6.25 15.53 -4.81
N GLN A 177 -6.01 14.38 -5.41
CA GLN A 177 -6.89 13.22 -5.25
C GLN A 177 -6.08 12.00 -4.83
N SER A 178 -6.73 11.14 -4.04
CA SER A 178 -6.21 9.84 -3.63
C SER A 178 -7.24 8.78 -3.97
N GLN A 179 -6.80 7.60 -4.37
CA GLN A 179 -7.69 6.45 -4.41
C GLN A 179 -7.99 6.00 -2.98
N ARG A 180 -9.27 5.74 -2.70
CA ARG A 180 -9.72 5.46 -1.34
C ARG A 180 -8.95 4.29 -0.71
N ASP A 181 -8.47 4.50 0.51
CA ASP A 181 -7.72 3.54 1.32
C ASP A 181 -6.41 3.06 0.67
N THR A 182 -5.86 3.81 -0.29
CA THR A 182 -4.55 3.54 -0.90
C THR A 182 -3.67 4.77 -0.91
N LEU A 183 -2.36 4.57 -1.07
CA LEU A 183 -1.37 5.66 -1.23
C LEU A 183 -1.10 5.98 -2.70
N LEU A 184 -2.15 5.80 -3.52
CA LEU A 184 -2.13 6.12 -4.94
C LEU A 184 -2.74 7.51 -5.13
N PHE A 185 -1.91 8.47 -5.54
CA PHE A 185 -2.29 9.86 -5.72
C PHE A 185 -2.40 10.24 -7.20
N LEU A 186 -3.43 11.03 -7.51
CA LEU A 186 -3.52 11.79 -8.74
C LEU A 186 -3.20 13.25 -8.41
N ILE A 187 -2.07 13.71 -8.94
CA ILE A 187 -1.50 15.02 -8.66
C ILE A 187 -1.54 15.84 -9.94
N ASP A 188 -2.35 16.90 -9.97
CA ASP A 188 -2.38 17.86 -11.07
C ASP A 188 -1.81 19.18 -10.55
N LEU A 189 -0.62 19.54 -11.03
CA LEU A 189 0.13 20.71 -10.56
C LEU A 189 0.65 21.58 -11.69
N GLU A 190 0.88 22.85 -11.37
CA GLU A 190 1.56 23.81 -12.24
C GLU A 190 2.96 24.09 -11.70
N MET A 191 3.93 24.17 -12.61
CA MET A 191 5.33 24.49 -12.33
C MET A 191 5.80 25.61 -13.25
N GLY A 192 6.75 26.41 -12.79
CA GLY A 192 7.31 27.54 -13.52
C GLY A 192 8.83 27.49 -13.56
N ARG A 193 9.39 27.83 -14.71
CA ARG A 193 10.84 27.93 -14.90
C ARG A 193 11.41 29.07 -14.04
N THR A 194 12.55 28.80 -13.44
CA THR A 194 13.29 29.75 -12.60
C THR A 194 14.50 30.30 -13.34
N ILE A 195 15.15 31.31 -12.76
CA ILE A 195 16.45 31.81 -13.26
C ILE A 195 17.63 30.91 -12.86
N CYS A 196 17.43 30.01 -11.90
CA CYS A 196 18.47 29.13 -11.37
C CYS A 196 18.64 27.89 -12.23
N ARG A 197 19.83 27.30 -12.17
CA ARG A 197 20.13 25.99 -12.77
C ARG A 197 19.70 24.89 -11.81
N LYS A 198 19.54 23.68 -12.35
CA LYS A 198 19.06 22.50 -11.60
C LYS A 198 19.91 22.04 -10.44
N PHE A 199 21.18 22.45 -10.39
CA PHE A 199 22.14 22.03 -9.37
C PHE A 199 22.61 23.20 -8.50
N ASP A 200 21.87 24.31 -8.51
CA ASP A 200 22.11 25.42 -7.59
C ASP A 200 21.57 25.05 -6.19
N GLU A 201 22.23 25.51 -5.13
CA GLU A 201 21.98 25.05 -3.75
C GLU A 201 20.64 25.51 -3.15
N ASP A 202 19.95 26.48 -3.75
CA ASP A 202 18.71 27.08 -3.23
C ASP A 202 17.66 27.30 -4.33
N ILE A 203 17.10 26.20 -4.84
CA ILE A 203 16.04 26.23 -5.86
C ILE A 203 14.72 26.72 -5.26
N ASP A 204 14.47 26.45 -3.97
CA ASP A 204 13.20 26.78 -3.31
C ASP A 204 12.98 28.29 -3.20
N ASN A 205 14.03 29.06 -2.90
CA ASN A 205 13.95 30.52 -2.88
C ASN A 205 14.20 31.17 -4.25
N CYS A 206 14.45 30.38 -5.30
CA CYS A 206 14.76 30.91 -6.61
C CYS A 206 13.55 31.64 -7.25
N PRO A 207 13.75 32.86 -7.78
CA PRO A 207 12.68 33.59 -8.45
C PRO A 207 12.33 32.97 -9.81
N LEU A 208 11.08 33.16 -10.21
CA LEU A 208 10.62 32.75 -11.54
C LEU A 208 11.29 33.59 -12.62
N GLN A 209 11.51 32.98 -13.77
CA GLN A 209 12.02 33.68 -14.93
C GLN A 209 10.90 34.51 -15.58
N GLU A 210 11.16 35.80 -15.79
CA GLU A 210 10.22 36.73 -16.41
C GLU A 210 10.63 37.08 -17.85
N GLY A 211 9.67 37.54 -18.66
CA GLY A 211 9.91 38.01 -20.03
C GLY A 211 10.05 36.87 -21.05
N GLN A 212 10.95 37.02 -22.02
CA GLN A 212 11.07 36.08 -23.16
C GLN A 212 11.45 34.63 -22.74
N GLY A 213 11.98 34.44 -21.54
CA GLY A 213 12.38 33.13 -21.03
C GLY A 213 11.34 32.46 -20.12
N GLU A 214 10.21 33.11 -19.86
CA GLU A 214 9.14 32.57 -19.02
C GLU A 214 8.58 31.28 -19.64
N LYS A 215 8.52 30.21 -18.85
CA LYS A 215 7.86 28.96 -19.22
C LYS A 215 7.06 28.45 -18.02
N LYS A 216 5.82 28.09 -18.28
CA LYS A 216 4.95 27.40 -17.32
C LYS A 216 4.53 26.07 -17.92
N VAL A 217 4.44 25.07 -17.07
CA VAL A 217 3.95 23.74 -17.43
C VAL A 217 2.89 23.31 -16.45
N ARG A 218 1.92 22.57 -16.95
CA ARG A 218 0.96 21.83 -16.15
C ARG A 218 1.22 20.36 -16.35
N CYS A 219 1.37 19.64 -15.25
CA CYS A 219 1.59 18.21 -15.26
C CYS A 219 0.53 17.49 -14.43
N THR A 220 0.15 16.30 -14.89
CA THR A 220 -0.68 15.35 -14.15
C THR A 220 0.12 14.08 -13.95
N TYR A 221 0.23 13.64 -12.70
CA TYR A 221 0.92 12.42 -12.27
C TYR A 221 -0.06 11.46 -11.62
N ILE A 222 0.14 10.17 -11.86
CA ILE A 222 -0.41 9.08 -11.06
C ILE A 222 0.77 8.42 -10.36
N LEU A 223 0.84 8.57 -9.04
CA LEU A 223 1.98 8.20 -8.22
C LEU A 223 1.55 7.31 -7.06
N GLU A 224 2.18 6.16 -6.90
CA GLU A 224 2.11 5.36 -5.68
C GLU A 224 3.26 5.78 -4.74
N THR A 225 2.93 6.06 -3.48
CA THR A 225 3.90 6.53 -2.48
C THR A 225 3.91 5.59 -1.27
N LEU A 226 5.10 5.14 -0.85
CA LEU A 226 5.30 4.34 0.36
C LEU A 226 6.25 5.13 1.28
N PRO A 227 5.73 6.06 2.09
CA PRO A 227 6.53 7.09 2.76
C PRO A 227 7.47 6.50 3.82
N TRP A 228 7.09 5.41 4.50
CA TRP A 228 7.92 4.75 5.52
C TRP A 228 9.22 4.15 5.00
N ILE A 229 9.33 3.92 3.68
CA ILE A 229 10.56 3.44 3.03
C ILE A 229 11.02 4.40 1.92
N THR A 230 10.48 5.62 1.86
CA THR A 230 10.81 6.64 0.85
C THR A 230 10.74 6.13 -0.59
N GLN A 231 9.81 5.21 -0.88
CA GLN A 231 9.65 4.62 -2.20
C GLN A 231 8.51 5.31 -2.95
N PHE A 232 8.79 5.72 -4.18
CA PHE A 232 7.86 6.43 -5.05
C PHE A 232 7.83 5.74 -6.42
N THR A 233 6.64 5.46 -6.94
CA THR A 233 6.47 4.81 -8.25
C THR A 233 5.51 5.61 -9.11
N ILE A 234 6.04 6.23 -10.17
CA ILE A 234 5.24 6.95 -11.17
C ILE A 234 4.64 5.93 -12.13
N MET A 235 3.32 5.78 -12.10
CA MET A 235 2.59 4.91 -13.01
C MET A 235 2.28 5.60 -14.34
N ASN A 236 2.01 6.90 -14.29
CA ASN A 236 1.72 7.70 -15.47
C ASN A 236 2.07 9.18 -15.20
N SER A 237 2.56 9.88 -16.22
CA SER A 237 2.81 11.31 -16.18
C SER A 237 2.52 11.94 -17.54
N THR A 238 1.77 13.04 -17.54
CA THR A 238 1.52 13.85 -18.73
C THR A 238 1.78 15.31 -18.42
N CYS A 239 2.55 15.99 -19.26
CA CYS A 239 2.88 17.41 -19.08
C CYS A 239 2.57 18.20 -20.35
N ALA A 240 2.10 19.43 -20.19
CA ALA A 240 1.84 20.37 -21.27
C ALA A 240 2.30 21.77 -20.88
N LYS A 241 2.79 22.54 -21.86
CA LYS A 241 3.07 23.97 -21.68
C LYS A 241 1.75 24.73 -21.55
N ILE A 242 1.72 25.75 -20.69
CA ILE A 242 0.53 26.59 -20.42
C ILE A 242 0.87 28.07 -20.47
#